data_AF-A0AB74U8Z0-F1
#
_entry.id   AF-A0AB74U8Z0-F1
#
_cell.length_a   1.000
_cell.length_b   1.000
_cell.length_c   1.000
_cell.angle_alpha   90.00
_cell.angle_beta   90.00
_cell.angle_gamma   90.00
#
_symmetry.space_group_name_H-M   'P 1'
#
loop_
_entity.id
_entity.type
_entity.pdbx_description
1 polymer ?
#
loop_
_entity_poly.entity_id
_entity_poly.type
_entity_poly.pdbx_seq_one_letter_code
_entity_poly.pdbx_strand_id
1 'polypeptide(L)'
;MPKPLFRAGFVTGDGSVSERNSFVQLDGKSLTTPESIDQKVASFCRSLSSETPVYVEVHPEPWCRQSCCEMNVGRLIEKDGGKKVIGYKIWYKKNKYIEAERHVIWKKDGALIDPTFNTDGEKKVLFLPDSNASKEYEDRPIKIRKGFTQRSRLFAKQQDENDRNIVRMSNEESWERMLSYEDWLAGKRMPNVWREPSR
;
A
#
# COMPACT_ATOMS: atom_id res chain seq x y z
N MET A 1 -32.54 -2.44 20.99
CA MET A 1 -32.67 -1.23 21.84
C MET A 1 -32.51 0.01 20.96
N PRO A 2 -33.26 1.10 21.23
CA PRO A 2 -33.71 2.06 20.22
C PRO A 2 -32.74 3.23 19.96
N LYS A 3 -32.83 3.79 18.74
CA LYS A 3 -32.25 5.08 18.33
C LYS A 3 -32.96 6.25 19.03
N PRO A 4 -32.28 7.37 19.35
CA PRO A 4 -32.96 8.63 19.59
C PRO A 4 -33.09 9.46 18.30
N LEU A 5 -34.24 10.11 18.22
CA LEU A 5 -34.73 11.02 17.20
C LEU A 5 -34.25 12.47 17.47
N PHE A 6 -34.28 13.25 16.40
CA PHE A 6 -34.07 14.70 16.24
C PHE A 6 -34.40 15.63 17.41
N ARG A 7 -33.62 16.71 17.53
CA ARG A 7 -34.09 18.00 18.04
C ARG A 7 -33.68 19.14 17.09
N ALA A 8 -34.67 19.94 16.72
CA ALA A 8 -34.59 21.11 15.85
C ALA A 8 -34.31 22.40 16.63
N GLY A 9 -33.83 23.43 15.91
CA GLY A 9 -33.59 24.81 16.35
C GLY A 9 -32.11 25.18 16.15
N PHE A 10 -31.70 26.27 15.51
CA PHE A 10 -32.32 27.55 15.20
C PHE A 10 -31.60 28.11 13.95
N VAL A 11 -32.31 28.75 13.02
CA VAL A 11 -31.72 29.52 11.91
C VAL A 11 -31.68 30.98 12.35
N THR A 12 -30.47 31.51 12.51
CA THR A 12 -30.21 32.96 12.44
C THR A 12 -29.03 33.15 11.51
N GLY A 13 -29.24 33.92 10.45
CA GLY A 13 -28.24 34.13 9.41
C GLY A 13 -27.06 34.97 9.90
N ASP A 14 -25.87 34.58 9.46
CA ASP A 14 -25.05 35.47 8.67
C ASP A 14 -24.51 34.69 7.46
N GLY A 15 -24.43 35.38 6.33
CA GLY A 15 -23.82 34.86 5.13
C GLY A 15 -22.31 34.93 5.27
N SER A 16 -21.71 33.86 5.79
CA SER A 16 -20.31 33.56 5.57
C SER A 16 -20.18 32.06 5.29
N VAL A 17 -20.14 31.71 3.99
CA VAL A 17 -19.58 30.43 3.59
C VAL A 17 -18.09 30.53 3.90
N SER A 18 -17.72 30.24 5.15
CA SER A 18 -16.35 29.85 5.45
C SER A 18 -16.14 28.53 4.72
N GLU A 19 -15.48 28.61 3.56
CA GLU A 19 -14.72 27.49 3.04
C GLU A 19 -13.74 27.11 4.15
N ARG A 20 -14.18 26.21 5.03
CA ARG A 20 -13.28 25.47 5.90
C ARG A 20 -12.36 24.75 4.95
N ASN A 21 -11.20 25.36 4.72
CA ASN A 21 -10.00 24.73 4.20
C ASN A 21 -9.90 23.40 4.93
N SER A 22 -10.38 22.33 4.31
CA SER A 22 -10.23 20.99 4.84
C SER A 22 -8.76 20.68 4.66
N PHE A 23 -7.98 21.08 5.65
CA PHE A 23 -6.60 20.68 5.84
C PHE A 23 -6.60 19.18 6.07
N VAL A 24 -6.81 18.40 5.01
CA VAL A 24 -6.52 16.98 5.02
C VAL A 24 -5.01 16.91 5.18
N GLN A 25 -4.58 16.65 6.41
CA GLN A 25 -3.22 16.31 6.74
C GLN A 25 -2.81 15.17 5.80
N LEU A 26 -1.72 15.37 5.06
CA LEU A 26 -1.07 14.25 4.38
C LEU A 26 -0.35 13.49 5.49
N ASP A 27 -1.09 12.66 6.22
CA ASP A 27 -0.52 11.59 6.99
C ASP A 27 -0.50 10.35 6.10
N GLY A 28 0.61 9.60 6.11
CA GLY A 28 0.71 8.36 5.32
C GLY A 28 -0.34 7.30 5.67
N LYS A 29 -1.16 7.54 6.71
CA LYS A 29 -2.23 6.67 7.21
C LYS A 29 -3.50 6.67 6.36
N SER A 30 -3.64 7.61 5.43
CA SER A 30 -4.86 7.76 4.62
C SER A 30 -4.68 7.41 3.15
N LEU A 31 -3.58 6.71 2.84
CA LEU A 31 -3.36 6.07 1.55
C LEU A 31 -4.11 4.74 1.51
N THR A 32 -4.76 4.49 0.38
CA THR A 32 -5.50 3.28 0.06
C THR A 32 -5.26 2.95 -1.40
N THR A 33 -5.62 1.75 -1.83
CA THR A 33 -5.57 1.40 -3.24
C THR A 33 -6.51 2.33 -4.04
N PRO A 34 -6.15 2.77 -5.24
CA PRO A 34 -7.05 3.59 -6.05
C PRO A 34 -8.30 2.78 -6.43
N GLU A 35 -9.50 3.32 -6.17
CA GLU A 35 -10.77 2.69 -6.58
C GLU A 35 -10.95 2.61 -8.11
N SER A 36 -10.26 3.48 -8.85
CA SER A 36 -10.25 3.48 -10.33
C SER A 36 -8.91 4.00 -10.87
N ILE A 37 -8.58 3.58 -12.09
CA ILE A 37 -7.38 4.04 -12.80
C ILE A 37 -7.71 5.37 -13.51
N ASP A 38 -7.62 6.48 -12.77
CA ASP A 38 -7.77 7.82 -13.34
C ASP A 38 -6.53 8.26 -14.14
N GLN A 39 -6.57 9.44 -14.77
CA GLN A 39 -5.47 9.96 -15.58
C GLN A 39 -4.14 10.09 -14.79
N LYS A 40 -4.19 10.44 -13.50
CA LYS A 40 -2.99 10.58 -12.66
C LYS A 40 -2.41 9.21 -12.30
N VAL A 41 -3.26 8.24 -11.96
CA VAL A 41 -2.85 6.86 -11.71
C VAL A 41 -2.24 6.26 -12.98
N ALA A 42 -2.93 6.37 -14.12
CA ALA A 42 -2.48 5.85 -15.40
C ALA A 42 -1.15 6.49 -15.85
N SER A 43 -1.03 7.81 -15.73
CA SER A 43 0.21 8.52 -16.08
C SER A 43 1.37 8.14 -15.17
N PHE A 44 1.12 7.92 -13.88
CA PHE A 44 2.15 7.48 -12.95
C PHE A 44 2.60 6.05 -13.27
N CYS A 45 1.67 5.12 -13.47
CA CYS A 45 2.03 3.74 -13.81
C CYS A 45 2.85 3.64 -15.10
N ARG A 46 2.44 4.37 -16.16
CA ARG A 46 3.20 4.43 -17.43
C ARG A 46 4.61 5.01 -17.29
N SER A 47 4.86 5.82 -16.26
CA SER A 47 6.21 6.34 -16.01
C SER A 47 7.14 5.32 -15.34
N LEU A 48 6.60 4.23 -14.81
CA LEU A 48 7.35 3.20 -14.08
C LEU A 48 7.53 1.91 -14.90
N SER A 49 6.52 1.53 -15.68
CA SER A 49 6.51 0.27 -16.42
C SER A 49 5.69 0.42 -17.71
N SER A 50 6.04 -0.39 -18.72
CA SER A 50 5.26 -0.54 -19.96
C SER A 50 4.06 -1.47 -19.80
N GLU A 51 3.97 -2.18 -18.68
CA GLU A 51 2.87 -3.09 -18.36
C GLU A 51 1.60 -2.34 -17.97
N THR A 52 0.47 -3.05 -18.08
CA THR A 52 -0.83 -2.51 -17.64
C THR A 52 -1.03 -2.80 -16.16
N PRO A 53 -1.41 -1.80 -15.33
CA PRO A 53 -1.76 -2.05 -13.95
C PRO A 53 -3.07 -2.83 -13.88
N VAL A 54 -3.12 -3.83 -13.01
CA VAL A 54 -4.23 -4.76 -12.85
C VAL A 54 -4.68 -4.78 -11.40
N TYR A 55 -5.98 -4.90 -11.17
CA TYR A 55 -6.44 -5.16 -9.82
C TYR A 55 -6.30 -6.64 -9.48
N VAL A 56 -5.71 -6.90 -8.32
CA VAL A 56 -5.40 -8.24 -7.82
C VAL A 56 -6.11 -8.44 -6.50
N GLU A 57 -6.75 -9.59 -6.34
CA GLU A 57 -7.39 -9.97 -5.08
C GLU A 57 -6.32 -10.40 -4.05
N VAL A 58 -6.54 -10.02 -2.80
CA VAL A 58 -5.66 -10.31 -1.67
C VAL A 58 -6.20 -11.56 -0.97
N HIS A 59 -5.53 -12.68 -1.19
CA HIS A 59 -5.90 -13.99 -0.63
C HIS A 59 -4.71 -14.62 0.11
N PRO A 60 -4.45 -14.17 1.35
CA PRO A 60 -3.43 -14.75 2.22
C PRO A 60 -3.85 -16.13 2.74
N GLU A 61 -2.87 -17.02 2.87
CA GLU A 61 -2.98 -18.21 3.70
C GLU A 61 -2.81 -17.83 5.19
N PRO A 62 -3.32 -18.62 6.16
CA PRO A 62 -3.18 -18.32 7.59
C PRO A 62 -1.74 -18.07 8.05
N TRP A 63 -0.77 -18.75 7.43
CA TRP A 63 0.65 -18.65 7.74
C TRP A 63 1.38 -17.51 7.03
N CYS A 64 0.74 -16.83 6.06
CA CYS A 64 1.37 -15.71 5.36
C CYS A 64 1.74 -14.61 6.36
N ARG A 65 2.89 -13.98 6.11
CA ARG A 65 3.49 -12.99 7.01
C ARG A 65 3.33 -11.58 6.47
N GLN A 66 2.96 -10.65 7.34
CA GLN A 66 2.86 -9.23 7.03
C GLN A 66 4.20 -8.71 6.47
N SER A 67 4.17 -7.86 5.44
CA SER A 67 5.35 -7.31 4.75
C SER A 67 6.36 -8.30 4.13
N CYS A 68 6.16 -9.62 4.24
CA CYS A 68 7.08 -10.64 3.69
C CYS A 68 6.65 -11.13 2.31
N CYS A 69 6.32 -10.23 1.38
CA CYS A 69 5.66 -10.59 0.13
C CYS A 69 6.43 -11.60 -0.73
N GLU A 70 7.75 -11.44 -0.86
CA GLU A 70 8.57 -12.37 -1.62
C GLU A 70 8.56 -13.79 -1.03
N MET A 71 8.64 -13.89 0.31
CA MET A 71 8.70 -15.17 1.01
C MET A 71 7.34 -15.88 1.04
N ASN A 72 6.25 -15.13 1.19
CA ASN A 72 4.89 -15.67 1.07
C ASN A 72 4.69 -16.33 -0.30
N VAL A 73 5.08 -15.62 -1.37
CA VAL A 73 5.01 -16.15 -2.73
C VAL A 73 5.97 -17.33 -2.92
N GLY A 74 7.20 -17.26 -2.38
CA GLY A 74 8.16 -18.36 -2.43
C GLY A 74 7.60 -19.66 -1.87
N ARG A 75 7.00 -19.61 -0.68
CA ARG A 75 6.36 -20.78 -0.05
C ARG A 75 5.16 -21.32 -0.83
N LEU A 76 4.35 -20.44 -1.44
CA LEU A 76 3.28 -20.89 -2.34
C LEU A 76 3.83 -21.59 -3.58
N ILE A 77 4.94 -21.12 -4.14
CA ILE A 77 5.58 -21.78 -5.28
C ILE A 77 6.14 -23.15 -4.89
N GLU A 78 6.80 -23.26 -3.74
CA GLU A 78 7.31 -24.53 -3.23
C GLU A 78 6.21 -25.56 -3.00
N LYS A 79 5.07 -25.12 -2.45
CA LYS A 79 3.94 -26.00 -2.10
C LYS A 79 3.07 -26.34 -3.30
N ASP A 80 2.71 -25.33 -4.09
CA ASP A 80 1.60 -25.38 -5.05
C ASP A 80 2.05 -25.04 -6.49
N GLY A 81 3.34 -24.75 -6.72
CA GLY A 81 3.88 -24.35 -8.02
C GLY A 81 3.53 -22.91 -8.42
N GLY A 82 3.69 -22.58 -9.70
CA GLY A 82 3.46 -21.23 -10.23
C GLY A 82 4.74 -20.39 -10.28
N LYS A 83 4.60 -19.06 -10.26
CA LYS A 83 5.74 -18.15 -10.38
C LYS A 83 5.55 -16.80 -9.69
N LYS A 84 6.67 -16.14 -9.39
CA LYS A 84 6.71 -14.76 -8.91
C LYS A 84 6.36 -13.79 -10.04
N VAL A 85 5.61 -12.75 -9.71
CA VAL A 85 5.48 -11.55 -10.55
C VAL A 85 5.89 -10.36 -9.70
N ILE A 86 7.00 -9.73 -10.07
CA ILE A 86 7.55 -8.58 -9.36
C ILE A 86 6.95 -7.30 -9.93
N GLY A 87 6.64 -6.34 -9.06
CA GLY A 87 6.04 -5.09 -9.47
C GLY A 87 5.84 -4.15 -8.29
N TYR A 88 4.78 -3.36 -8.37
CA TYR A 88 4.44 -2.39 -7.33
C TYR A 88 2.95 -2.41 -6.98
N LYS A 89 2.63 -2.38 -5.68
CA LYS A 89 1.32 -1.94 -5.20
C LYS A 89 1.20 -0.44 -5.38
N ILE A 90 0.04 0.01 -5.87
CA ILE A 90 -0.23 1.44 -6.05
C ILE A 90 -1.12 1.93 -4.92
N TRP A 91 -0.63 2.97 -4.23
CA TRP A 91 -1.31 3.66 -3.14
C TRP A 91 -1.60 5.09 -3.55
N TYR A 92 -2.83 5.53 -3.38
CA TYR A 92 -3.27 6.81 -3.95
C TYR A 92 -4.13 7.62 -2.99
N LYS A 93 -3.69 8.86 -2.75
CA LYS A 93 -4.56 9.92 -2.23
C LYS A 93 -5.05 10.74 -3.42
N LYS A 94 -6.32 10.55 -3.78
CA LYS A 94 -6.92 11.16 -4.97
C LYS A 94 -6.51 12.61 -5.16
N ASN A 95 -5.95 12.90 -6.33
CA ASN A 95 -5.46 14.20 -6.77
C ASN A 95 -4.31 14.84 -5.98
N LYS A 96 -3.82 14.22 -4.89
CA LYS A 96 -2.84 14.83 -3.98
C LYS A 96 -1.49 14.13 -4.02
N TYR A 97 -1.47 12.80 -3.89
CA TYR A 97 -0.25 12.03 -3.71
C TYR A 97 -0.43 10.61 -4.23
N ILE A 98 0.62 10.02 -4.82
CA ILE A 98 0.64 8.63 -5.25
C ILE A 98 1.98 7.99 -4.88
N GLU A 99 1.95 6.71 -4.56
CA GLU A 99 3.11 5.90 -4.21
C GLU A 99 3.00 4.52 -4.86
N ALA A 100 4.13 4.06 -5.39
CA ALA A 100 4.36 2.69 -5.81
C ALA A 100 5.22 2.01 -4.74
N GLU A 101 4.72 0.93 -4.15
CA GLU A 101 5.44 0.11 -3.18
C GLU A 101 5.87 -1.21 -3.80
N ARG A 102 7.17 -1.48 -3.75
CA ARG A 102 7.76 -2.71 -4.26
C ARG A 102 7.06 -3.92 -3.67
N HIS A 103 6.61 -4.81 -4.54
CA HIS A 103 5.77 -5.92 -4.13
C HIS A 103 5.96 -7.13 -5.06
N VAL A 104 5.66 -8.32 -4.54
CA VAL A 104 5.63 -9.57 -5.30
C VAL A 104 4.26 -10.21 -5.13
N ILE A 105 3.66 -10.64 -6.24
CA ILE A 105 2.44 -11.45 -6.24
C ILE A 105 2.70 -12.83 -6.84
N TRP A 106 1.80 -13.75 -6.56
CA TRP A 106 1.85 -15.11 -7.05
C TRP A 106 1.02 -15.24 -8.34
N LYS A 107 1.59 -15.87 -9.36
CA LYS A 107 0.89 -16.23 -10.60
C LYS A 107 0.83 -17.74 -10.74
N LYS A 108 -0.37 -18.28 -10.86
CA LYS A 108 -0.62 -19.70 -11.14
C LYS A 108 -1.85 -19.85 -12.03
N ASP A 109 -1.77 -20.71 -13.04
CA ASP A 109 -2.87 -21.06 -13.95
C ASP A 109 -3.60 -19.84 -14.55
N GLY A 110 -2.83 -18.80 -14.87
CA GLY A 110 -3.35 -17.54 -15.41
C GLY A 110 -3.91 -16.56 -14.38
N ALA A 111 -4.15 -17.00 -13.15
CA ALA A 111 -4.60 -16.15 -12.04
C ALA A 111 -3.43 -15.39 -11.39
N LEU A 112 -3.72 -14.17 -10.95
CA LEU A 112 -2.83 -13.33 -10.15
C LEU A 112 -3.46 -13.16 -8.77
N ILE A 113 -2.70 -13.49 -7.73
CA ILE A 113 -3.14 -13.42 -6.33
C ILE A 113 -2.05 -12.75 -5.52
N ASP A 114 -2.44 -11.80 -4.67
CA ASP A 114 -1.54 -11.27 -3.65
C ASP A 114 -1.74 -12.06 -2.35
N PRO A 115 -0.76 -12.87 -1.92
CA PRO A 115 -0.87 -13.61 -0.67
C PRO A 115 -0.55 -12.75 0.57
N THR A 116 -0.18 -11.48 0.38
CA THR A 116 0.27 -10.62 1.48
C THR A 116 -0.83 -9.64 1.87
N PHE A 117 -1.45 -9.90 3.01
CA PHE A 117 -2.48 -9.03 3.57
C PHE A 117 -1.95 -7.64 3.89
N ASN A 118 -2.82 -6.64 3.74
CA ASN A 118 -2.51 -5.26 4.08
C ASN A 118 -3.01 -4.96 5.50
N THR A 119 -2.30 -4.11 6.24
CA THR A 119 -2.65 -3.79 7.64
C THR A 119 -4.00 -3.11 7.81
N ASP A 120 -4.44 -2.40 6.78
CA ASP A 120 -5.74 -1.74 6.68
C ASP A 120 -6.88 -2.70 6.27
N GLY A 121 -6.54 -3.95 5.91
CA GLY A 121 -7.51 -4.97 5.53
C GLY A 121 -7.98 -4.88 4.08
N GLU A 122 -7.27 -4.16 3.21
CA GLU A 122 -7.56 -4.12 1.77
C GLU A 122 -7.60 -5.54 1.19
N LYS A 123 -8.75 -5.89 0.61
CA LYS A 123 -9.00 -7.20 -0.01
C LYS A 123 -8.62 -7.24 -1.49
N LYS A 124 -8.30 -6.07 -2.06
CA LYS A 124 -7.95 -5.90 -3.45
C LYS A 124 -6.92 -4.79 -3.54
N VAL A 125 -5.96 -4.92 -4.45
CA VAL A 125 -4.93 -3.90 -4.68
C VAL A 125 -4.74 -3.67 -6.16
N LEU A 126 -4.54 -2.42 -6.57
CA LEU A 126 -3.98 -2.12 -7.89
C LEU A 126 -2.49 -2.45 -7.88
N PHE A 127 -2.12 -3.41 -8.70
CA PHE A 127 -0.75 -3.87 -8.87
C PHE A 127 -0.25 -3.53 -10.28
N LEU A 128 0.94 -2.96 -10.37
CA LEU A 128 1.64 -2.71 -11.62
C LEU A 128 2.81 -3.70 -11.75
N PRO A 129 2.72 -4.69 -12.66
CA PRO A 129 3.88 -5.52 -12.98
C PRO A 129 5.03 -4.64 -13.50
N ASP A 130 6.25 -4.94 -13.08
CA ASP A 130 7.42 -4.21 -13.56
C ASP A 130 8.05 -4.97 -14.74
N SER A 131 8.15 -4.31 -15.90
CA SER A 131 8.66 -4.90 -17.14
C SER A 131 10.18 -5.06 -17.16
N ASN A 132 10.91 -4.51 -16.18
CA ASN A 132 12.36 -4.61 -16.15
C ASN A 132 12.81 -6.01 -15.71
N ALA A 133 13.05 -6.90 -16.68
CA ALA A 133 13.52 -8.26 -16.45
C ALA A 133 15.00 -8.35 -16.02
N SER A 134 15.78 -7.25 -16.08
CA SER A 134 17.21 -7.26 -15.73
C SER A 134 17.47 -6.97 -14.25
N LYS A 135 16.42 -6.82 -13.44
CA LYS A 135 16.50 -6.49 -12.02
C LYS A 135 15.77 -7.54 -11.20
N GLU A 136 16.46 -8.04 -10.17
CA GLU A 136 15.81 -8.90 -9.18
C GLU A 136 14.93 -8.06 -8.25
N TYR A 137 14.21 -8.73 -7.35
CA TYR A 137 13.33 -8.05 -6.39
C TYR A 137 14.09 -7.00 -5.56
N GLU A 138 15.25 -7.36 -5.02
CA GLU A 138 16.01 -6.47 -4.14
C GLU A 138 16.61 -5.23 -4.82
N ASP A 139 16.80 -5.27 -6.15
CA ASP A 139 17.36 -4.18 -6.94
C ASP A 139 16.35 -3.06 -7.26
N ARG A 140 15.07 -3.29 -6.96
CA ARG A 140 13.99 -2.32 -7.21
C ARG A 140 13.84 -1.38 -6.03
N PRO A 141 13.56 -0.08 -6.25
CA PRO A 141 13.30 0.86 -5.16
C PRO A 141 12.12 0.39 -4.31
N ILE A 142 12.26 0.43 -2.98
CA ILE A 142 11.19 0.00 -2.06
C ILE A 142 9.93 0.85 -2.27
N LYS A 143 10.09 2.16 -2.42
CA LYS A 143 9.00 3.11 -2.64
C LYS A 143 9.39 4.10 -3.73
N ILE A 144 8.44 4.44 -4.61
CA ILE A 144 8.57 5.52 -5.59
C ILE A 144 7.36 6.43 -5.42
N ARG A 145 7.57 7.74 -5.29
CA ARG A 145 6.52 8.68 -4.85
C ARG A 145 6.36 9.84 -5.81
N LYS A 146 5.13 10.35 -5.92
CA LYS A 146 4.83 11.58 -6.64
C LYS A 146 3.77 12.40 -5.92
N GLY A 147 4.13 13.63 -5.60
CA GLY A 147 3.20 14.66 -5.15
C GLY A 147 2.65 15.50 -6.32
N PHE A 148 1.34 15.70 -6.39
CA PHE A 148 0.70 16.50 -7.44
C PHE A 148 0.60 18.00 -7.10
N THR A 149 0.71 18.35 -5.82
CA THR A 149 0.77 19.73 -5.31
C THR A 149 2.14 20.04 -4.72
N GLN A 150 2.51 21.32 -4.56
CA GLN A 150 3.78 21.70 -3.93
C GLN A 150 3.93 21.07 -2.53
N ARG A 151 2.89 21.16 -1.71
CA ARG A 151 2.86 20.54 -0.38
C ARG A 151 3.10 19.03 -0.42
N SER A 152 2.43 18.33 -1.34
CA SER A 152 2.61 16.87 -1.46
C SER A 152 3.97 16.47 -2.04
N ARG A 153 4.62 17.35 -2.84
CA ARG A 153 6.00 17.12 -3.30
C ARG A 153 7.00 17.23 -2.17
N LEU A 154 6.83 18.23 -1.29
CA LEU A 154 7.63 18.34 -0.07
C LEU A 154 7.41 17.14 0.86
N PHE A 155 6.16 16.71 1.02
CA PHE A 155 5.84 15.50 1.78
C PHE A 155 6.49 14.24 1.20
N ALA A 156 6.45 14.03 -0.13
CA ALA A 156 7.12 12.91 -0.77
C ALA A 156 8.62 12.88 -0.48
N LYS A 157 9.30 14.04 -0.61
CA LYS A 157 10.72 14.16 -0.26
C LYS A 157 11.00 13.83 1.20
N GLN A 158 10.19 14.33 2.12
CA GLN A 158 10.33 14.01 3.54
C GLN A 158 10.16 12.50 3.81
N GLN A 159 9.21 11.84 3.13
CA GLN A 159 9.04 10.40 3.25
C GLN A 159 10.25 9.63 2.69
N ASP A 160 10.81 10.06 1.57
CA ASP A 160 12.02 9.46 1.01
C ASP A 160 13.23 9.62 1.94
N GLU A 161 13.34 10.75 2.64
CA GLU A 161 14.36 10.96 3.68
C GLU A 161 14.12 10.07 4.90
N ASN A 162 12.87 9.98 5.37
CA ASN A 162 12.49 9.14 6.51
C ASN A 162 12.75 7.65 6.26
N ASP A 163 12.62 7.21 5.01
CA ASP A 163 12.81 5.82 4.63
C ASP A 163 14.29 5.40 4.57
N ARG A 164 15.23 6.35 4.58
CA ARG A 164 16.67 6.06 4.69
C ARG A 164 17.04 5.38 6.01
N ASN A 165 16.22 5.58 7.04
CA ASN A 165 16.42 5.01 8.37
C ASN A 165 15.61 3.73 8.61
N ILE A 166 15.01 3.14 7.55
CA ILE A 166 14.31 1.86 7.68
C ILE A 166 15.32 0.77 8.02
N VAL A 167 15.06 0.04 9.10
CA VAL A 167 15.81 -1.15 9.48
C VAL A 167 15.48 -2.27 8.50
N ARG A 168 16.49 -2.75 7.78
CA ARG A 168 16.37 -3.94 6.92
C ARG A 168 16.82 -5.16 7.72
N MET A 169 15.88 -6.06 7.97
CA MET A 169 16.14 -7.36 8.59
C MET A 169 16.44 -8.41 7.52
N SER A 170 17.05 -9.52 7.91
CA SER A 170 17.15 -10.69 7.03
C SER A 170 15.76 -11.25 6.71
N ASN A 171 15.68 -12.15 5.73
CA ASN A 171 14.45 -12.87 5.42
C ASN A 171 13.99 -13.71 6.61
N GLU A 172 14.91 -14.42 7.24
CA GLU A 172 14.67 -15.28 8.42
C GLU A 172 14.16 -14.46 9.60
N GLU A 173 14.85 -13.37 9.94
CA GLU A 173 14.44 -12.46 11.02
C GLU A 173 13.07 -11.85 10.75
N SER A 174 12.81 -11.44 9.50
CA SER A 174 11.50 -10.94 9.09
C SER A 174 10.42 -12.01 9.23
N TRP A 175 10.70 -13.25 8.84
CA TRP A 175 9.74 -14.35 8.95
C TRP A 175 9.27 -14.60 10.39
N GLU A 176 10.24 -14.63 11.31
CA GLU A 176 10.01 -14.94 12.72
C GLU A 176 9.31 -13.79 13.44
N ARG A 177 9.62 -12.56 13.03
CA ARG A 177 9.12 -11.35 13.69
C ARG A 177 7.76 -10.91 13.18
N MET A 178 7.49 -11.05 11.88
CA MET A 178 6.28 -10.49 11.28
C MET A 178 5.02 -11.29 11.62
N LEU A 179 3.90 -10.57 11.75
CA LEU A 179 2.62 -11.14 12.13
C LEU A 179 2.14 -12.14 11.08
N SER A 180 1.62 -13.29 11.51
CA SER A 180 0.88 -14.17 10.61
C SER A 180 -0.50 -13.60 10.30
N TYR A 181 -1.10 -14.04 9.20
CA TYR A 181 -2.46 -13.65 8.86
C TYR A 181 -3.48 -14.15 9.88
N GLU A 182 -3.28 -15.37 10.40
CA GLU A 182 -4.09 -15.93 11.49
C GLU A 182 -4.08 -15.04 12.73
N ASP A 183 -2.90 -14.58 13.16
CA ASP A 183 -2.74 -13.69 14.29
C ASP A 183 -3.38 -12.31 14.04
N TRP A 184 -3.28 -11.81 12.81
CA TRP A 184 -3.94 -10.58 12.40
C TRP A 184 -5.48 -10.71 12.45
N LEU A 185 -6.03 -11.85 12.00
CA LEU A 185 -7.46 -12.17 12.13
C LEU A 185 -7.90 -12.24 13.59
N ALA A 186 -7.04 -12.73 14.48
CA ALA A 186 -7.26 -12.73 15.94
C ALA A 186 -7.16 -11.34 16.60
N GLY A 187 -6.96 -10.27 15.81
CA GLY A 187 -6.95 -8.89 16.29
C GLY A 187 -5.58 -8.35 16.70
N LYS A 188 -4.51 -9.15 16.60
CA LYS A 188 -3.15 -8.66 16.85
C LYS A 188 -2.75 -7.65 15.77
N ARG A 189 -1.94 -6.66 16.13
CA ARG A 189 -1.47 -5.61 15.21
C ARG A 189 -0.01 -5.32 15.46
N MET A 190 0.72 -5.04 14.40
CA MET A 190 2.08 -4.51 14.45
C MET A 190 2.32 -3.56 13.28
N PRO A 191 3.31 -2.65 13.35
CA PRO A 191 3.56 -1.73 12.24
C PRO A 191 4.03 -2.49 10.97
N ASN A 192 4.27 -1.82 9.83
CA ASN A 192 4.83 -2.49 8.62
C ASN A 192 6.35 -2.37 8.45
N VAL A 193 6.94 -1.32 9.04
CA VAL A 193 8.35 -0.95 8.85
C VAL A 193 8.93 -0.35 10.12
N TRP A 194 10.08 -0.84 10.58
CA TRP A 194 10.78 -0.25 11.74
C TRP A 194 11.80 0.77 11.26
N ARG A 195 11.98 1.82 12.05
CA ARG A 195 12.97 2.85 11.78
C ARG A 195 13.89 2.97 12.97
N GLU A 196 15.17 3.16 12.72
CA GLU A 196 16.09 3.56 13.78
C GLU A 196 15.73 4.98 14.25
N PRO A 197 15.92 5.30 15.54
CA PRO A 197 15.83 6.67 16.01
C PRO A 197 16.80 7.56 15.20
N SER A 198 16.32 8.69 14.71
CA SER A 198 17.21 9.72 14.13
C SER A 198 18.19 10.16 15.22
N ARG A 199 19.49 9.97 14.96
CA ARG A 199 20.58 10.48 15.81
C ARG A 199 20.58 12.01 15.84
#